data_AF-X8AGC2-F1
#
_entry.id   AF-X8AGC2-F1
#
_cell.length_a   1.000
_cell.length_b   1.000
_cell.length_c   1.000
_cell.angle_alpha   90.00
_cell.angle_beta   90.00
_cell.angle_gamma   90.00
#
_symmetry.space_group_name_H-M   'P 1'
#
loop_
_entity.id
_entity.type
_entity.pdbx_description
1 polymer ?
#
loop_
_entity_poly.entity_id
_entity_poly.type
_entity_poly.pdbx_seq_one_letter_code
_entity_poly.pdbx_strand_id
1 'polypeptide(L)'
;MTYWMTTGLEPNVRRSHERELLDRYLDALRAAGVDEVPTLQLAFERYRLFAAEAWDAAAMTIAWPGLQAPENAQAGWRRACVAVEDLDTAAVLNRLGR
;
A
#
# COMPACT_ATOMS: atom_id res chain seq x y z
N MET A 1 -4.46 -5.85 0.96
CA MET A 1 -4.95 -4.59 0.37
C MET A 1 -3.82 -3.62 0.05
N THR A 2 -3.02 -3.19 1.04
CA THR A 2 -1.89 -2.26 0.86
C THR A 2 -0.94 -2.65 -0.26
N TYR A 3 -0.43 -3.89 -0.25
CA TYR A 3 0.50 -4.36 -1.28
C TYR A 3 -0.03 -4.15 -2.70
N TRP A 4 -1.25 -4.61 -2.97
CA TRP A 4 -1.90 -4.46 -4.27
C TRP A 4 -2.17 -2.99 -4.62
N MET A 5 -2.62 -2.15 -3.68
CA MET A 5 -2.83 -0.73 -3.97
C MET A 5 -1.53 0.00 -4.27
N THR A 6 -0.41 -0.42 -3.66
CA THR A 6 0.92 0.20 -3.81
C THR A 6 1.61 -0.23 -5.11
N THR A 7 1.53 -1.50 -5.50
CA THR A 7 2.28 -2.05 -6.65
C THR A 7 1.41 -2.30 -7.90
N GLY A 8 0.10 -2.49 -7.70
CA GLY A 8 -0.83 -2.93 -8.74
C GLY A 8 -1.61 -1.81 -9.42
N LEU A 9 -1.83 -0.67 -8.77
CA LEU A 9 -2.62 0.44 -9.30
C LEU A 9 -1.73 1.54 -9.89
N GLU A 10 -2.17 2.16 -10.97
CA GLU A 10 -1.56 3.42 -11.43
C GLU A 10 -1.80 4.54 -10.41
N PRO A 11 -0.84 5.47 -10.22
CA PRO A 11 -0.90 6.44 -9.13
C PRO A 11 -2.17 7.30 -9.09
N ASN A 12 -2.67 7.74 -10.26
CA ASN A 12 -3.90 8.53 -10.35
C ASN A 12 -5.15 7.75 -9.91
N VAL A 13 -5.24 6.47 -10.29
CA VAL A 13 -6.32 5.57 -9.89
C VAL A 13 -6.25 5.32 -8.38
N ARG A 14 -5.05 5.00 -7.86
CA ARG A 14 -4.82 4.81 -6.42
C ARG A 14 -5.29 6.03 -5.61
N ARG A 15 -4.80 7.23 -5.93
CA ARG A 15 -5.16 8.49 -5.24
C ARG A 15 -6.66 8.76 -5.26
N SER A 16 -7.32 8.47 -6.38
CA SER A 16 -8.75 8.77 -6.54
C SER A 16 -9.64 7.83 -5.73
N HIS A 17 -9.18 6.60 -5.43
CA HIS A 17 -10.02 5.55 -4.85
C HIS A 17 -9.51 4.93 -3.56
N GLU A 18 -8.29 5.24 -3.08
CA GLU A 18 -7.68 4.55 -1.93
C GLU A 18 -8.54 4.55 -0.66
N ARG A 19 -9.24 5.65 -0.37
CA ARG A 19 -10.14 5.75 0.79
C ARG A 19 -11.41 4.94 0.57
N GLU A 20 -12.03 5.05 -0.60
CA GLU A 20 -13.25 4.31 -0.97
C GLU A 20 -12.99 2.79 -0.97
N LEU A 21 -11.85 2.36 -1.49
CA LEU A 21 -11.41 0.97 -1.52
C LEU A 21 -11.17 0.40 -0.12
N LEU A 22 -10.53 1.18 0.75
CA LEU A 22 -10.36 0.80 2.16
C LEU A 22 -11.71 0.72 2.87
N ASP A 23 -12.59 1.69 2.68
CA ASP A 23 -13.91 1.72 3.32
C ASP A 23 -14.76 0.51 2.90
N ARG A 24 -14.79 0.20 1.59
CA ARG A 24 -15.44 -1.03 1.08
C ARG A 24 -14.87 -2.30 1.70
N TYR A 25 -13.55 -2.38 1.88
CA TYR A 25 -12.93 -3.53 2.51
C TYR A 25 -13.37 -3.66 3.97
N LEU A 26 -13.41 -2.56 4.73
CA LEU A 26 -13.88 -2.54 6.11
C LEU A 26 -15.37 -2.91 6.21
N ASP A 27 -16.22 -2.40 5.32
CA ASP A 27 -17.63 -2.77 5.26
C ASP A 27 -17.83 -4.26 4.98
N ALA A 28 -17.03 -4.83 4.07
CA ALA A 28 -17.06 -6.26 3.80
C ALA A 28 -16.68 -7.09 5.04
N LEU A 29 -15.69 -6.64 5.84
CA LEU A 29 -15.34 -7.28 7.11
C LEU A 29 -16.48 -7.20 8.13
N ARG A 30 -17.14 -6.05 8.25
CA ARG A 30 -18.31 -5.89 9.14
C ARG A 30 -19.46 -6.80 8.72
N ALA A 31 -19.76 -6.85 7.43
CA ALA A 31 -20.81 -7.70 6.87
C ALA A 31 -20.50 -9.21 7.07
N ALA A 32 -19.22 -9.58 7.14
CA ALA A 32 -18.78 -10.94 7.44
C ALA A 32 -18.79 -11.27 8.95
N GLY A 33 -19.18 -10.34 9.82
CA GLY A 33 -19.27 -10.55 11.27
C GLY A 33 -17.94 -10.45 12.01
N VAL A 34 -16.96 -9.71 11.48
CA VAL A 34 -15.72 -9.42 12.21
C VAL A 34 -16.01 -8.43 13.34
N ASP A 35 -15.72 -8.81 14.58
CA ASP A 35 -16.04 -8.02 15.77
C ASP A 35 -15.21 -6.73 15.88
N GLU A 36 -13.91 -6.79 15.58
CA GLU A 36 -12.97 -5.68 15.76
C GLU A 36 -12.50 -5.06 14.43
N VAL A 37 -13.44 -4.54 13.64
CA VAL A 37 -13.10 -3.80 12.41
C VAL A 37 -12.57 -2.41 12.75
N PRO A 38 -11.36 -2.02 12.31
CA PRO A 38 -10.80 -0.71 12.63
C PRO A 38 -11.61 0.42 11.98
N THR A 39 -11.46 1.63 12.52
CA THR A 39 -11.96 2.84 11.86
C THR A 39 -11.23 3.07 10.54
N LEU A 40 -11.88 3.75 9.59
CA LEU A 40 -11.24 4.12 8.32
C LEU A 40 -9.95 4.93 8.54
N GLN A 41 -9.94 5.82 9.54
CA GLN A 41 -8.76 6.61 9.90
C GLN A 41 -7.59 5.71 10.32
N LEU A 42 -7.82 4.76 11.24
CA LEU A 42 -6.78 3.84 11.70
C LEU A 42 -6.31 2.91 10.57
N ALA A 43 -7.25 2.43 9.74
CA ALA A 43 -6.91 1.62 8.57
C ALA A 43 -6.06 2.40 7.57
N PHE A 44 -6.35 3.68 7.35
CA PHE A 44 -5.57 4.55 6.48
C PHE A 44 -4.17 4.83 7.03
N GLU A 45 -4.02 5.04 8.34
CA GLU A 45 -2.70 5.15 8.97
C GLU A 45 -1.86 3.87 8.83
N ARG A 46 -2.49 2.71 9.02
CA ARG A 46 -1.85 1.41 8.77
C ARG A 46 -1.51 1.21 7.29
N TYR A 47 -2.37 1.66 6.37
CA TYR A 47 -2.08 1.64 4.94
C TYR A 47 -0.82 2.44 4.60
N ARG A 48 -0.70 3.68 5.12
CA ARG A 48 0.50 4.52 4.96
C ARG A 48 1.75 3.83 5.50
N LEU A 49 1.65 3.19 6.67
CA LEU A 49 2.75 2.45 7.29
C LEU A 49 3.20 1.25 6.44
N PHE A 50 2.26 0.37 6.08
CA PHE A 50 2.56 -0.87 5.36
C PHE A 50 2.93 -0.65 3.89
N ALA A 51 2.76 0.56 3.34
CA ALA A 51 3.31 0.89 2.03
C ALA A 51 4.84 0.77 1.99
N ALA A 52 5.52 0.88 3.14
CA ALA A 52 6.96 0.65 3.26
C ALA A 52 7.35 -0.80 2.91
N GLU A 53 6.59 -1.78 3.39
CA GLU A 53 6.83 -3.20 3.11
C GLU A 53 6.62 -3.51 1.63
N ALA A 54 5.55 -2.98 1.04
CA ALA A 54 5.28 -3.16 -0.39
C ALA A 54 6.35 -2.50 -1.29
N TRP A 55 6.90 -1.36 -0.85
CA TRP A 55 8.02 -0.70 -1.51
C TRP A 55 9.31 -1.51 -1.41
N ASP A 56 9.63 -2.04 -0.23
CA ASP A 56 10.80 -2.90 -0.02
C ASP A 56 10.71 -4.15 -0.90
N ALA A 57 9.58 -4.85 -0.89
CA ALA A 57 9.34 -6.00 -1.76
C ALA A 57 9.48 -5.68 -3.25
N ALA A 58 9.00 -4.51 -3.71
CA ALA A 58 9.19 -4.08 -5.10
C ALA A 58 10.68 -3.80 -5.41
N ALA A 59 11.42 -3.20 -4.48
CA ALA A 59 12.86 -2.98 -4.61
C ALA A 59 13.63 -4.29 -4.79
N MET A 60 13.26 -5.35 -4.05
CA MET A 60 13.87 -6.67 -4.15
C MET A 60 13.77 -7.23 -5.58
N THR A 61 12.66 -7.01 -6.29
CA THR A 61 12.48 -7.49 -7.68
C THR A 61 13.37 -6.77 -8.69
N ILE A 62 13.81 -5.54 -8.37
CA ILE A 62 14.78 -4.78 -9.17
C ILE A 62 16.20 -5.23 -8.82
N ALA A 63 16.50 -5.42 -7.54
CA ALA A 63 17.82 -5.80 -7.05
C ALA A 63 18.22 -7.24 -7.44
N TRP A 64 17.25 -8.15 -7.53
CA TRP A 64 17.46 -9.56 -7.89
C TRP A 64 16.65 -9.95 -9.14
N PRO A 65 17.26 -9.84 -10.34
CA PRO A 65 16.62 -10.21 -11.60
C PRO A 65 16.17 -11.69 -11.61
N GLY A 66 15.05 -11.97 -12.28
CA GLY A 66 14.48 -13.31 -12.42
C GLY A 66 13.33 -13.63 -11.46
N LEU A 67 13.08 -12.77 -10.47
CA LEU A 67 11.91 -12.89 -9.59
C LEU A 67 10.60 -12.50 -10.28
N GLN A 68 10.67 -11.64 -11.30
CA GLN A 68 9.54 -11.21 -12.14
C GLN A 68 10.01 -10.91 -13.56
N ALA A 69 9.07 -10.86 -14.50
CA ALA A 69 9.32 -10.30 -15.83
C ALA A 69 9.82 -8.84 -15.68
N PRO A 70 10.87 -8.41 -16.42
CA PRO A 70 11.51 -7.10 -16.22
C PRO A 70 10.54 -5.91 -16.25
N GLU A 71 9.57 -5.93 -17.15
CA GLU A 71 8.54 -4.90 -17.31
C GLU A 71 7.63 -4.79 -16.08
N ASN A 72 7.32 -5.92 -15.42
CA ASN A 72 6.50 -5.94 -14.21
C ASN A 72 7.27 -5.41 -13.01
N ALA A 73 8.55 -5.80 -12.87
CA ALA A 73 9.42 -5.28 -11.82
C ALA A 73 9.55 -3.75 -11.93
N GLN A 74 9.82 -3.23 -13.14
CA GLN A 74 9.93 -1.78 -13.38
C GLN A 74 8.61 -1.04 -13.11
N ALA A 75 7.47 -1.60 -13.56
CA ALA A 75 6.17 -0.99 -13.32
C ALA A 75 5.80 -0.97 -11.83
N GLY A 76 6.00 -2.08 -11.13
CA GLY A 76 5.78 -2.20 -9.69
C GLY A 76 6.65 -1.24 -8.89
N TRP A 77 7.94 -1.16 -9.24
CA TRP A 77 8.89 -0.24 -8.61
C TRP A 77 8.47 1.23 -8.76
N ARG A 78 8.17 1.67 -9.99
CA ARG A 78 7.70 3.03 -10.26
C ARG A 78 6.47 3.39 -9.43
N ARG A 79 5.46 2.50 -9.39
CA ARG A 79 4.22 2.73 -8.62
C ARG A 79 4.48 2.78 -7.12
N ALA A 80 5.32 1.87 -6.62
CA ALA A 80 5.64 1.81 -5.20
C ALA A 80 6.38 3.07 -4.72
N CYS A 81 7.36 3.57 -5.48
CA CYS A 81 8.06 4.82 -5.16
C CYS A 81 7.10 6.00 -5.04
N VAL A 82 6.20 6.17 -6.02
CA VAL A 82 5.19 7.24 -5.99
C VAL A 82 4.24 7.07 -4.80
N ALA A 83 3.85 5.84 -4.47
CA ALA A 83 2.94 5.57 -3.36
C ALA A 83 3.54 5.94 -2.00
N VAL A 84 4.81 5.59 -1.71
CA VAL A 84 5.43 5.93 -0.41
C VAL A 84 5.65 7.44 -0.24
N GLU A 85 5.86 8.16 -1.33
CA GLU A 85 5.92 9.62 -1.35
C GLU A 85 4.53 10.24 -1.09
N ASP A 86 3.53 9.86 -1.88
CA ASP A 86 2.15 10.36 -1.75
C ASP A 86 1.55 10.09 -0.36
N LEU A 87 1.85 8.91 0.20
CA LEU A 87 1.34 8.48 1.51
C LEU A 87 2.17 9.05 2.66
N ASP A 88 3.26 9.77 2.38
CA ASP A 88 4.18 10.28 3.39
C ASP A 88 4.53 9.19 4.42
N THR A 89 4.96 8.04 3.88
CA THR A 89 5.21 6.81 4.65
C THR A 89 6.37 6.99 5.63
N ALA A 90 7.41 7.74 5.22
CA ALA A 90 8.56 8.03 6.07
C ALA A 90 8.17 8.77 7.35
N ALA A 91 7.24 9.74 7.29
CA ALA A 91 6.76 10.42 8.49
C ALA A 91 6.03 9.48 9.46
N VAL A 92 5.32 8.47 8.96
CA VAL A 92 4.67 7.46 9.81
C VAL A 92 5.73 6.58 10.48
N LEU A 93 6.72 6.09 9.75
CA LEU A 93 7.82 5.28 10.29
C LEU A 93 8.63 6.03 11.36
N ASN A 94 8.97 7.29 11.09
CA ASN A 94 9.75 8.12 12.03
C ASN A 94 9.04 8.39 13.36
N ARG A 95 7.71 8.28 13.42
CA ARG A 95 6.95 8.38 14.68
C ARG A 95 7.03 7.12 15.53
N LEU A 96 7.27 5.95 14.93
CA LEU A 96 7.39 4.67 15.64
C LEU A 96 8.79 4.42 16.20
N GLY A 97 9.82 5.00 15.59
CA GLY A 97 11.22 4.87 16.03
C GLY A 97 11.63 5.84 17.15
N ARG A 98 10.69 6.60 17.71
CA ARG A 98 10.88 7.49 18.86
C ARG A 98 10.27 6.85 20.10
#